data_AF-A0AAF0ZSX4-F1
#
_entry.id   AF-A0AAF0ZSX4-F1
#
_cell.length_a   1.000
_cell.length_b   1.000
_cell.length_c   1.000
_cell.angle_alpha   90.00
_cell.angle_beta   90.00
_cell.angle_gamma   90.00
#
_symmetry.space_group_name_H-M   'P 1'
#
loop_
_entity.id
_entity.type
_entity.pdbx_description
1 polymer ?
#
loop_
_entity_poly.entity_id
_entity_poly.type
_entity_poly.pdbx_seq_one_letter_code
_entity_poly.pdbx_strand_id
1 'polypeptide(L)'
;MLPHVFDELGQYWNTDKFKAISDQAKMAKGSLKGGSLHTEGAKTVGTIAREMEKELGRTPIEPKVFKKTHVRKKENESDPDVWVEERAERTFIAAMSDQIAKLTATLAESKWRRVTEQQSMSETVQQIKEQMMNLARQPTTSAPDDTDDESDEDDYVDLTP
;
A
#
# COMPACT_ATOMS: atom_id res chain seq x y z
N MET A 1 26.35 50.72 5.03
CA MET A 1 26.10 50.00 6.29
C MET A 1 26.59 50.88 7.42
N LEU A 2 25.75 51.21 8.41
CA LEU A 2 26.13 52.16 9.45
C LEU A 2 26.91 51.47 10.60
N PRO A 3 28.01 52.07 11.09
CA PRO A 3 28.86 51.51 12.16
C PRO A 3 28.11 51.15 13.45
N HIS A 4 27.06 51.92 13.83
CA HIS A 4 26.30 51.68 15.07
C HIS A 4 25.66 50.29 15.16
N VAL A 5 25.33 49.68 14.01
CA VAL A 5 24.74 48.33 13.96
C VAL A 5 25.75 47.28 14.44
N PHE A 6 27.04 47.47 14.15
CA PHE A 6 28.08 46.56 14.61
C PHE A 6 28.33 46.69 16.11
N ASP A 7 28.21 47.91 16.66
CA ASP A 7 28.34 48.15 18.10
C ASP A 7 27.19 47.50 18.89
N GLU A 8 25.95 47.62 18.40
CA GLU A 8 24.77 46.98 18.99
C GLU A 8 24.86 45.44 18.94
N LEU A 9 25.31 44.89 17.81
CA LEU A 9 25.56 43.44 17.68
C LEU A 9 26.68 42.97 18.62
N GLY A 10 27.75 43.75 18.75
CA GLY A 10 28.82 43.47 19.69
C GLY A 10 28.33 43.43 21.14
N GLN A 11 27.46 44.36 21.54
CA GLN A 11 26.83 44.34 22.86
C GLN A 11 25.94 43.11 23.04
N TYR A 12 25.11 42.78 22.05
CA TYR A 12 24.23 41.61 22.08
C TYR A 12 25.01 40.29 22.19
N TRP A 13 26.08 40.11 21.42
CA TRP A 13 26.91 38.90 21.45
C TRP A 13 27.64 38.71 22.79
N ASN A 14 27.86 39.78 23.55
CA ASN A 14 28.48 39.71 24.87
C ASN A 14 27.50 39.31 25.98
N THR A 15 26.19 39.35 25.73
CA THR A 15 25.17 38.93 26.70
C THR A 15 25.25 37.44 27.03
N ASP A 16 24.91 37.10 28.28
CA ASP A 16 24.87 35.70 28.73
C ASP A 16 23.86 34.86 27.93
N LYS A 17 22.76 35.48 27.49
CA LYS A 17 21.76 34.84 26.64
C LYS A 17 22.38 34.36 25.33
N PHE A 18 23.13 35.21 24.64
CA PHE A 18 23.77 34.82 23.37
C PHE A 18 24.87 33.79 23.59
N LYS A 19 25.70 33.96 24.63
CA LYS A 19 26.74 32.99 24.98
C LYS A 19 26.16 31.61 25.26
N ALA A 20 25.07 31.52 26.01
CA ALA A 20 24.37 30.26 26.28
C ALA A 20 23.85 29.59 25.01
N ILE A 21 23.22 30.35 24.09
CA ILE A 21 22.76 29.83 22.79
C ILE A 21 23.94 29.35 21.94
N SER A 22 25.01 30.15 21.88
CA SER A 22 26.23 29.81 21.15
C SER A 22 26.87 28.54 21.71
N ASP A 23 26.97 28.41 23.02
CA ASP A 23 27.60 27.24 23.66
C ASP A 23 26.72 26.00 23.50
N GLN A 24 25.40 26.12 23.60
CA GLN A 24 24.48 25.04 23.23
C GLN A 24 24.66 24.62 21.76
N ALA A 25 24.79 25.57 20.84
CA ALA A 25 25.03 25.29 19.43
C ALA A 25 26.40 24.62 19.19
N LYS A 26 27.46 25.05 19.90
CA LYS A 26 28.79 24.40 19.87
C LYS A 26 28.70 22.97 20.39
N MET A 27 28.00 22.74 21.50
CA MET A 27 27.81 21.41 22.07
C MET A 27 26.98 20.52 21.13
N ALA A 28 25.95 21.06 20.48
CA ALA A 28 25.17 20.35 19.47
C ALA A 28 26.03 20.00 18.24
N LYS A 29 26.89 20.92 17.79
CA LYS A 29 27.80 20.72 16.64
C LYS A 29 28.94 19.74 16.96
N GLY A 30 29.50 19.80 18.16
CA GLY A 30 30.51 18.87 18.66
C GLY A 30 29.92 17.52 19.09
N SER A 31 28.59 17.41 19.17
CA SER A 31 27.94 16.16 19.48
C SER A 31 28.09 15.18 18.31
N LEU A 32 28.79 14.08 18.57
CA LEU A 32 28.78 12.89 17.70
C LEU A 32 27.37 12.28 17.53
N LYS A 33 26.39 12.75 18.30
CA LYS A 33 25.00 12.26 18.33
C LYS A 33 24.06 13.04 17.39
N GLY A 34 24.55 14.14 16.79
CA GLY A 34 23.75 15.08 16.00
C GLY A 34 23.83 14.91 14.49
N GLY A 35 24.90 14.31 13.97
CA GLY A 35 25.04 13.99 12.55
C GLY A 35 24.71 12.52 12.30
N SER A 36 23.85 12.23 11.33
CA SER A 36 23.73 10.85 10.85
C SER A 36 25.03 10.46 10.16
N LEU A 37 25.72 9.48 10.74
CA LEU A 37 26.98 9.00 10.22
C LEU A 37 26.70 8.15 8.97
N HIS A 38 27.11 8.66 7.82
CA HIS A 38 26.94 8.03 6.51
C HIS A 38 28.26 7.39 6.06
N THR A 39 28.19 6.25 5.37
CA THR A 39 29.39 5.50 4.94
C THR A 39 29.84 5.81 3.52
N GLU A 40 29.00 6.44 2.70
CA GLU A 40 29.30 6.71 1.29
C GLU A 40 30.02 8.05 1.02
N GLY A 41 30.49 8.72 2.07
CA GLY A 41 31.19 10.00 1.96
C GLY A 41 30.34 11.07 1.25
N ALA A 42 30.95 11.85 0.35
CA ALA A 42 30.28 12.97 -0.32
C ALA A 42 29.22 12.59 -1.36
N LYS A 43 28.88 11.31 -1.53
CA LYS A 43 27.81 10.89 -2.45
C LYS A 43 26.45 11.28 -1.90
N THR A 44 25.65 11.95 -2.72
CA THR A 44 24.25 12.26 -2.37
C THR A 44 23.40 11.00 -2.40
N VAL A 45 22.37 10.94 -1.55
CA VAL A 45 21.36 9.86 -1.57
C VAL A 45 20.78 9.65 -2.96
N GLY A 46 20.57 10.71 -3.74
CA GLY A 46 20.07 10.63 -5.12
C GLY A 46 21.06 9.99 -6.10
N THR A 47 22.37 10.18 -5.91
CA THR A 47 23.39 9.47 -6.69
C THR A 47 23.32 7.96 -6.40
N ILE A 48 23.21 7.62 -5.12
CA ILE A 48 23.18 6.24 -4.64
C ILE A 48 21.92 5.52 -5.12
N ALA A 49 20.77 6.20 -5.05
CA ALA A 49 19.51 5.67 -5.57
C ALA A 49 19.60 5.35 -7.08
N ARG A 50 20.24 6.20 -7.88
CA ARG A 50 20.46 5.95 -9.31
C ARG A 50 21.43 4.80 -9.58
N GLU A 51 22.48 4.67 -8.77
CA GLU A 51 23.40 3.53 -8.86
C GLU A 51 22.66 2.22 -8.54
N MET A 52 21.88 2.20 -7.45
CA MET A 52 21.06 1.04 -7.07
C MET A 52 19.98 0.71 -8.10
N GLU A 53 19.38 1.71 -8.75
CA GLU A 53 18.42 1.49 -9.82
C GLU A 53 19.02 0.76 -11.02
N LYS A 54 20.26 1.12 -11.40
CA LYS A 54 21.01 0.41 -12.44
C LYS A 54 21.34 -1.03 -12.06
N GLU A 55 21.74 -1.26 -10.80
CA GLU A 55 22.05 -2.60 -10.29
C GLU A 55 20.82 -3.51 -10.19
N LEU A 56 19.67 -2.95 -9.78
CA LEU A 56 18.45 -3.70 -9.52
C LEU A 56 17.52 -3.79 -10.74
N GLY A 57 17.73 -2.97 -11.77
CA GLY A 57 16.82 -2.85 -12.92
C GLY A 57 15.43 -2.30 -12.54
N ARG A 58 15.29 -1.71 -11.36
CA ARG A 58 14.05 -1.12 -10.84
C ARG A 58 14.35 -0.01 -9.86
N THR A 59 13.43 0.94 -9.72
CA THR A 59 13.54 2.00 -8.74
C THR A 59 13.63 1.40 -7.32
N PRO A 60 14.68 1.72 -6.55
CA PRO A 60 14.87 1.17 -5.22
C PRO A 60 13.86 1.78 -4.24
N ILE A 61 13.40 0.96 -3.29
CA ILE A 61 12.61 1.45 -2.16
C ILE A 61 13.51 2.27 -1.22
N GLU A 62 12.96 3.31 -0.62
CA GLU A 62 13.70 4.25 0.24
C GLU A 62 14.44 3.55 1.41
N PRO A 63 13.84 2.60 2.16
CA PRO A 63 14.58 1.91 3.23
C PRO A 63 15.79 1.14 2.72
N LYS A 64 15.77 0.68 1.46
CA LYS A 64 16.89 -0.05 0.86
C LYS A 64 18.05 0.90 0.53
N VAL A 65 17.76 2.11 0.06
CA VAL A 65 18.75 3.19 -0.11
C VAL A 65 19.29 3.65 1.24
N PHE A 66 18.43 3.75 2.25
CA PHE A 66 18.82 4.07 3.63
C PHE A 66 19.79 3.02 4.20
N LYS A 67 19.47 1.73 4.08
CA LYS A 67 20.36 0.64 4.52
C LYS A 67 21.73 0.71 3.85
N LYS A 68 21.79 0.95 2.52
CA LYS A 68 23.04 1.07 1.77
C LYS A 68 23.97 2.16 2.33
N THR A 69 23.39 3.27 2.81
CA THR A 69 24.12 4.46 3.26
C THR A 69 24.48 4.46 4.75
N HIS A 70 23.83 3.62 5.55
CA HIS A 70 23.95 3.60 7.02
C HIS A 70 24.45 2.25 7.56
N VAL A 71 24.89 1.35 6.67
CA VAL A 71 25.63 0.14 7.00
C VAL A 71 27.09 0.36 6.63
N ARG A 72 27.99 -0.11 7.50
CA ARG A 72 29.44 -0.07 7.28
C ARG A 72 29.79 -0.90 6.06
N LYS A 73 30.76 -0.42 5.27
CA LYS A 73 31.27 -1.18 4.14
C LYS A 73 31.82 -2.50 4.64
N LYS A 74 31.36 -3.61 4.06
CA LYS A 74 31.89 -4.94 4.34
C LYS A 74 33.27 -5.11 3.70
N GLU A 75 34.13 -5.86 4.37
CA GLU A 75 35.39 -6.29 3.79
C GLU A 75 35.16 -7.51 2.87
N ASN A 76 34.33 -8.46 3.33
CA ASN A 76 33.91 -9.63 2.58
C ASN A 76 32.38 -9.71 2.48
N GLU A 77 31.85 -10.32 1.40
CA GLU A 77 30.39 -10.46 1.21
C GLU A 77 29.72 -11.24 2.36
N SER A 78 30.42 -12.22 2.92
CA SER A 78 29.96 -13.06 4.03
C SER A 78 29.87 -12.33 5.37
N ASP A 79 30.48 -11.14 5.49
CA ASP A 79 30.46 -10.40 6.75
C ASP A 79 29.03 -9.92 7.07
N PRO A 80 28.63 -9.87 8.35
CA PRO A 80 27.33 -9.34 8.73
C PRO A 80 27.23 -7.85 8.39
N ASP A 81 26.02 -7.39 8.10
CA ASP A 81 25.75 -5.96 8.02
C ASP A 81 25.93 -5.35 9.42
N VAL A 82 26.87 -4.40 9.56
CA VAL A 82 27.07 -3.65 10.80
C VAL A 82 26.59 -2.23 10.60
N TRP A 83 25.58 -1.80 11.37
CA TRP A 83 25.08 -0.43 11.32
C TRP A 83 26.13 0.56 11.81
N VAL A 84 26.12 1.75 11.21
CA VAL A 84 27.04 2.81 11.62
C VAL A 84 26.70 3.31 13.02
N GLU A 85 25.40 3.43 13.32
CA GLU A 85 24.85 3.77 14.62
C GLU A 85 23.57 2.98 14.92
N GLU A 86 23.34 2.70 16.19
CA GLU A 86 22.14 1.97 16.68
C GLU A 86 20.83 2.72 16.36
N ARG A 87 20.87 4.06 16.26
CA ARG A 87 19.70 4.85 15.84
C ARG A 87 19.29 4.50 14.41
N ALA A 88 20.24 4.38 13.48
CA ALA A 88 19.94 4.05 12.09
C ALA A 88 19.32 2.66 11.97
N GLU A 89 19.82 1.69 12.73
CA GLU A 89 19.23 0.35 12.82
C GLU A 89 17.76 0.41 13.28
N ARG A 90 17.49 1.10 14.39
CA ARG A 90 16.12 1.27 14.90
C ARG A 90 15.19 1.95 13.89
N THR A 91 15.66 3.00 13.23
CA THR A 91 14.88 3.71 12.19
C THR A 91 14.57 2.78 11.02
N PHE A 92 15.53 1.99 10.56
CA PHE A 92 15.31 1.03 9.49
C PHE A 92 14.30 -0.06 9.88
N ILE A 93 14.45 -0.64 11.08
CA ILE A 93 13.55 -1.67 11.60
C ILE A 93 12.12 -1.14 11.72
N ALA A 94 11.93 0.06 12.27
CA ALA A 94 10.63 0.70 12.37
C ALA A 94 9.99 0.90 10.98
N ALA A 95 10.74 1.48 10.03
CA ALA A 95 10.25 1.73 8.68
C ALA A 95 9.85 0.44 7.93
N MET A 96 10.66 -0.62 8.07
CA MET A 96 10.33 -1.94 7.50
C MET A 96 9.11 -2.57 8.17
N SER A 97 8.99 -2.43 9.50
CA SER A 97 7.85 -2.96 10.25
C SER A 97 6.54 -2.29 9.84
N ASP A 98 6.55 -0.97 9.64
CA ASP A 98 5.40 -0.21 9.15
C ASP A 98 4.97 -0.66 7.75
N GLN A 99 5.93 -0.93 6.87
CA GLN A 99 5.63 -1.44 5.52
C GLN A 99 5.01 -2.84 5.57
N ILE A 100 5.55 -3.73 6.42
CA ILE A 100 4.99 -5.06 6.63
C ILE A 100 3.58 -4.97 7.18
N ALA A 101 3.33 -4.10 8.17
CA ALA A 101 2.02 -3.90 8.75
C ALA A 101 1.00 -3.41 7.70
N LYS A 102 1.37 -2.42 6.87
CA LYS A 102 0.53 -1.92 5.77
C LYS A 102 0.21 -3.03 4.77
N LEU A 103 1.21 -3.79 4.32
CA LEU A 103 0.98 -4.91 3.39
C LEU A 103 0.09 -5.99 4.01
N THR A 104 0.27 -6.29 5.29
CA THR A 104 -0.56 -7.27 6.01
C THR A 104 -2.02 -6.81 6.09
N ALA A 105 -2.26 -5.53 6.41
CA ALA A 105 -3.60 -4.95 6.44
C ALA A 105 -4.28 -4.99 5.06
N THR A 106 -3.58 -4.54 4.01
CA THR A 106 -4.13 -4.58 2.63
C THR A 106 -4.46 -6.00 2.18
N LEU A 107 -3.63 -6.99 2.55
CA LEU A 107 -3.88 -8.39 2.26
C LEU A 107 -5.12 -8.92 3.00
N ALA A 108 -5.29 -8.53 4.27
CA ALA A 108 -6.47 -8.89 5.05
C ALA A 108 -7.74 -8.32 4.43
N GLU A 109 -7.75 -7.04 4.08
CA GLU A 109 -8.88 -6.39 3.41
C GLU A 109 -9.23 -7.06 2.09
N SER A 110 -8.23 -7.39 1.27
CA SER A 110 -8.43 -8.11 0.01
C SER A 110 -9.04 -9.51 0.22
N LYS A 111 -8.65 -10.22 1.28
CA LYS A 111 -9.25 -11.52 1.62
C LYS A 111 -10.70 -11.37 2.02
N TRP A 112 -11.02 -10.40 2.88
CA TRP A 112 -12.39 -10.14 3.30
C TRP A 112 -13.30 -9.79 2.13
N ARG A 113 -12.86 -8.92 1.21
CA ARG A 113 -13.61 -8.57 0.00
C ARG A 113 -13.96 -9.79 -0.84
N ARG A 114 -12.99 -10.65 -1.13
CA ARG A 114 -13.23 -11.89 -1.90
C ARG A 114 -14.22 -12.83 -1.22
N VAL A 115 -14.14 -12.98 0.10
CA VAL A 115 -15.09 -13.81 0.86
C VAL A 115 -16.49 -13.22 0.80
N THR A 116 -16.64 -11.91 0.99
CA THR A 116 -17.95 -11.25 0.92
C THR A 116 -18.57 -11.30 -0.47
N GLU A 117 -17.75 -11.13 -1.52
CA GLU A 117 -18.19 -11.26 -2.92
C GLU A 117 -18.65 -12.69 -3.20
N GLN A 118 -17.89 -13.69 -2.76
CA GLN A 118 -18.25 -15.10 -2.93
C GLN A 118 -19.56 -15.46 -2.19
N GLN A 119 -19.74 -14.93 -0.98
CA GLN A 119 -20.97 -15.10 -0.19
C GLN A 119 -22.18 -14.51 -0.94
N SER A 120 -22.06 -13.26 -1.41
CA SER A 120 -23.10 -12.58 -2.17
C SER A 120 -23.45 -13.33 -3.45
N MET A 121 -22.46 -13.79 -4.21
CA MET A 121 -22.68 -14.62 -5.41
C MET A 121 -23.42 -15.91 -5.06
N SER A 122 -23.06 -16.59 -3.97
CA SER A 122 -23.75 -17.82 -3.54
C SER A 122 -25.22 -17.57 -3.21
N GLU A 123 -25.54 -16.46 -2.54
CA GLU A 123 -26.93 -16.07 -2.22
C GLU A 123 -27.75 -15.82 -3.49
N THR A 124 -27.19 -15.12 -4.48
CA THR A 124 -27.87 -14.89 -5.76
C THR A 124 -28.15 -16.20 -6.51
N VAL A 125 -27.20 -17.14 -6.52
CA VAL A 125 -27.38 -18.45 -7.15
C VAL A 125 -28.49 -19.24 -6.45
N GLN A 126 -28.52 -19.21 -5.11
CA GLN A 126 -29.59 -19.86 -4.34
C GLN A 126 -30.96 -19.24 -4.63
N GLN A 127 -31.05 -17.90 -4.70
CA GLN A 127 -32.29 -17.20 -5.00
C GLN A 127 -32.80 -17.50 -6.41
N ILE A 128 -31.92 -17.53 -7.42
CA ILE A 128 -32.27 -17.92 -8.79
C ILE A 128 -32.81 -19.35 -8.82
N LYS A 129 -32.14 -20.27 -8.11
CA LYS A 129 -32.58 -21.66 -8.00
C LYS A 129 -33.99 -21.77 -7.40
N GLU A 130 -34.29 -20.99 -6.37
CA GLU A 130 -35.62 -20.95 -5.76
C GLU A 130 -36.68 -20.39 -6.73
N GLN A 131 -36.38 -19.31 -7.45
CA GLN A 131 -37.28 -18.77 -8.46
C GLN A 131 -37.58 -19.79 -9.57
N MET A 132 -36.58 -20.53 -10.05
CA MET A 132 -36.77 -21.59 -11.05
C MET A 132 -37.67 -22.72 -10.52
N MET A 133 -37.47 -23.15 -9.27
CA MET A 133 -38.28 -24.19 -8.63
C MET A 133 -39.75 -23.75 -8.50
N ASN A 134 -40.00 -22.48 -8.19
CA ASN A 134 -41.35 -21.93 -8.09
C ASN A 134 -42.02 -21.79 -9.45
N LEU A 135 -41.27 -21.43 -10.51
CA LEU A 135 -41.79 -21.35 -11.87
C LEU A 135 -42.22 -22.73 -12.42
N ALA A 136 -41.42 -23.77 -12.17
CA ALA A 136 -41.73 -25.15 -12.59
C ALA A 136 -42.95 -25.75 -11.87
N ARG A 137 -43.40 -25.14 -10.76
CA ARG A 137 -44.59 -25.54 -10.01
C ARG A 137 -45.85 -24.77 -10.41
N GLN A 138 -45.79 -23.84 -11.37
CA GLN A 138 -47.02 -23.19 -11.84
C GLN A 138 -47.92 -24.23 -12.53
N PRO A 139 -49.23 -24.28 -12.21
CA PRO A 139 -50.15 -25.13 -12.93
C PRO A 139 -50.19 -24.65 -14.39
N THR A 140 -49.89 -25.53 -15.35
CA THR A 140 -50.40 -25.35 -16.71
C THR A 140 -51.91 -25.23 -16.57
N THR A 141 -52.42 -24.01 -16.72
CA THR A 141 -53.84 -23.77 -16.92
C THR A 141 -54.20 -24.57 -18.17
N SER A 142 -54.81 -25.73 -17.96
CA SER A 142 -55.46 -26.48 -19.02
C SER A 142 -56.51 -25.54 -19.60
N ALA A 143 -56.48 -25.38 -20.92
CA ALA A 143 -57.56 -24.71 -21.64
C ALA A 143 -58.90 -25.34 -21.20
N PRO A 144 -59.96 -24.54 -21.00
CA PRO A 144 -61.26 -25.08 -20.65
C PRO A 144 -61.67 -26.09 -21.74
N ASP A 145 -61.99 -27.29 -21.29
CA ASP A 145 -62.53 -28.38 -22.07
C ASP A 145 -63.96 -27.95 -22.47
N ASP A 146 -64.08 -27.29 -23.63
CA ASP A 146 -65.36 -26.99 -24.26
C ASP A 146 -65.90 -28.30 -24.84
N THR A 147 -66.42 -29.15 -23.97
CA THR A 147 -67.42 -30.15 -24.37
C THR A 147 -68.77 -29.46 -24.35
N ASP A 148 -69.25 -29.05 -25.51
CA ASP A 148 -70.67 -29.07 -25.78
C ASP A 148 -70.93 -29.11 -27.30
N ASP A 149 -71.92 -29.95 -27.61
CA ASP A 149 -72.79 -29.95 -28.78
C ASP A 149 -72.42 -30.84 -29.98
N GLU A 150 -72.95 -32.07 -29.86
CA GLU A 150 -73.39 -32.96 -30.93
C GLU A 150 -74.09 -32.18 -32.05
N SER A 151 -73.61 -32.32 -33.29
CA SER A 151 -74.33 -31.91 -34.49
C SER A 151 -73.96 -32.84 -35.63
N ASP A 152 -74.65 -33.99 -35.64
CA ASP A 152 -75.24 -34.66 -36.79
C ASP A 152 -74.71 -34.31 -38.21
N GLU A 153 -74.19 -35.38 -38.83
CA GLU A 153 -74.48 -35.84 -40.21
C GLU A 153 -73.93 -35.05 -41.43
N ASP A 154 -73.51 -35.86 -42.41
CA ASP A 154 -73.42 -35.58 -43.85
C ASP A 154 -72.25 -34.73 -44.40
N ASP A 155 -71.21 -35.37 -44.96
CA ASP A 155 -71.25 -35.88 -46.34
C ASP A 155 -69.83 -36.22 -46.82
N TYR A 156 -69.66 -37.46 -47.28
CA TYR A 156 -68.40 -37.96 -47.84
C TYR A 156 -68.43 -37.76 -49.35
N VAL A 157 -67.60 -36.84 -49.86
CA VAL A 157 -67.05 -36.89 -51.23
C VAL A 157 -65.68 -36.21 -51.22
N ASP A 158 -64.62 -37.00 -51.14
CA ASP A 158 -63.72 -37.37 -52.25
C ASP A 158 -63.34 -36.19 -53.14
N LEU A 159 -62.05 -35.85 -53.15
CA LEU A 159 -61.31 -35.48 -54.36
C LEU A 159 -59.80 -35.42 -54.00
N THR A 160 -59.08 -36.48 -54.38
CA THR A 160 -57.68 -36.38 -54.83
C THR A 160 -57.65 -36.71 -56.33
N PRO A 161 -56.65 -36.28 -57.13
CA PRO A 161 -55.33 -35.75 -56.77
C PRO A 161 -55.04 -34.30 -57.21
#